data_AF-A0AAU3YEJ8-F1
#
_entry.id   AF-A0AAU3YEJ8-F1
#
_cell.length_a   1.000
_cell.length_b   1.000
_cell.length_c   1.000
_cell.angle_alpha   90.00
_cell.angle_beta   90.00
_cell.angle_gamma   90.00
#
_symmetry.space_group_name_H-M   'P 1'
#
loop_
_entity.id
_entity.type
_entity.pdbx_description
1 polymer ?
#
loop_
_entity_poly.entity_id
_entity_poly.type
_entity_poly.pdbx_seq_one_letter_code
_entity_poly.pdbx_strand_id
1 'polypeptide(L)'
;MASTDGFNFDTIDAPVVSGFENAEAANAASEAALASASGDAPEVPDVPDGYVDLPIGINIDGETITSAEVRELTGADEEALARVRSRQRAYIDRVLELGTVRLGSRPATHDALRKLYIGDRDALLIAIRRAMFGDQMDFEGVRCATCKTRIDLTIDLTQIPMRATPENLRPTIELRKMSAVVRFPAGDDQAELIDRSDKDGTTTAELNTLLLNRVVEEFIKPDGSRVVANPISIRDLGVADRITLLKYVGDNVPGPLMNEITVTHEDCGQEVAIPVNVGDLFREL
;
A
#
# COMPACT_ATOMS: atom_id res chain seq x y z
N MET A 1 -2.29 26.14 -25.66
CA MET A 1 -0.89 26.35 -26.09
C MET A 1 -0.22 27.18 -25.00
N ALA A 2 0.28 26.50 -23.96
CA ALA A 2 1.05 27.13 -22.88
C ALA A 2 2.53 26.75 -23.12
N SER A 3 3.42 27.74 -23.09
CA SER A 3 4.85 27.54 -23.31
C SER A 3 5.46 26.85 -22.11
N THR A 4 6.05 25.68 -22.35
CA THR A 4 7.02 25.06 -21.46
C THR A 4 8.38 25.74 -21.71
N ASP A 5 8.63 26.85 -21.03
CA ASP A 5 10.00 27.34 -20.88
C ASP A 5 10.66 26.48 -19.81
N GLY A 6 11.30 25.40 -20.26
CA GLY A 6 12.10 24.53 -19.43
C GLY A 6 13.28 25.30 -18.86
N PHE A 7 13.48 25.18 -17.54
CA PHE A 7 14.66 25.67 -16.86
C PHE A 7 15.89 24.94 -17.43
N ASN A 8 16.70 25.64 -18.24
CA ASN A 8 17.86 25.08 -18.91
C ASN A 8 19.15 25.39 -18.13
N PHE A 9 19.71 24.38 -17.45
CA PHE A 9 20.99 24.51 -16.72
C PHE A 9 22.18 24.88 -17.64
N ASP A 10 22.11 24.64 -18.95
CA ASP A 10 23.18 24.96 -19.90
C ASP A 10 23.26 26.45 -20.27
N THR A 11 22.36 27.30 -19.77
CA THR A 11 22.36 28.74 -20.04
C THR A 11 22.90 29.61 -18.92
N ILE A 12 23.36 29.01 -17.82
CA ILE A 12 24.01 29.75 -16.74
C ILE A 12 25.47 29.98 -17.13
N ASP A 13 25.71 31.08 -17.86
CA ASP A 13 27.05 31.57 -18.24
C ASP A 13 27.79 32.19 -17.03
N ALA A 14 27.75 31.51 -15.89
CA ALA A 14 28.42 31.92 -14.66
C ALA A 14 29.81 31.27 -14.61
N PRO A 15 30.88 32.05 -14.37
CA PRO A 15 32.22 31.48 -14.21
C PRO A 15 32.22 30.48 -13.03
N VAL A 16 32.67 29.26 -13.29
CA VAL A 16 32.87 28.25 -12.24
C VAL A 16 34.07 28.70 -11.39
N VAL A 17 33.79 29.32 -10.24
CA VAL A 17 34.80 29.75 -9.28
C VAL A 17 34.92 28.71 -8.18
N SER A 18 36.12 28.13 -8.01
CA SER A 18 36.40 27.23 -6.90
C SER A 18 36.43 27.99 -5.57
N GLY A 19 35.49 27.67 -4.68
CA GLY A 19 35.46 28.23 -3.32
C GLY A 19 36.68 27.90 -2.46
N PHE A 20 37.50 26.92 -2.88
CA PHE A 20 38.77 26.60 -2.22
C PHE A 20 39.92 27.51 -2.63
N GLU A 21 39.87 28.09 -3.83
CA GLU A 21 40.97 28.91 -4.36
C GLU A 21 40.71 30.41 -4.18
N ASN A 22 39.45 30.83 -4.19
CA ASN A 22 39.07 32.22 -3.96
C ASN A 22 37.66 32.34 -3.38
N ALA A 23 37.57 32.34 -2.05
CA ALA A 23 36.31 32.46 -1.32
C ALA A 23 35.54 33.75 -1.61
N GLU A 24 36.26 34.86 -1.87
CA GLU A 24 35.63 36.16 -2.14
C GLU A 24 34.97 36.19 -3.52
N ALA A 25 35.64 35.63 -4.54
CA ALA A 25 35.06 35.48 -5.87
C ALA A 25 33.92 34.43 -5.91
N ALA A 26 34.00 33.38 -5.09
CA ALA A 26 32.92 32.39 -4.96
C ALA A 26 31.66 33.01 -4.31
N ASN A 27 31.83 33.79 -3.25
CA ASN A 27 30.73 34.51 -2.61
C ASN A 27 30.09 35.53 -3.56
N ALA A 28 30.90 36.31 -4.30
CA ALA A 28 30.40 37.26 -5.28
C ALA A 28 29.63 36.58 -6.43
N ALA A 29 30.08 35.39 -6.88
CA ALA A 29 29.37 34.60 -7.88
C ALA A 29 28.04 34.05 -7.34
N SER A 30 28.00 33.59 -6.08
CA SER A 30 26.77 33.13 -5.43
C SER A 30 25.77 34.29 -5.22
N GLU A 31 26.23 35.46 -4.79
CA GLU A 31 25.40 36.66 -4.65
C GLU A 31 24.86 37.14 -5.99
N ALA A 32 25.68 37.13 -7.06
CA ALA A 32 25.24 37.46 -8.40
C ALA A 32 24.19 36.47 -8.93
N ALA A 33 24.37 35.16 -8.68
CA ALA A 33 23.40 34.13 -9.03
C ALA A 33 22.07 34.33 -8.28
N LEU A 34 22.10 34.59 -6.97
CA LEU A 34 20.93 34.89 -6.15
C LEU A 34 20.23 36.19 -6.57
N ALA A 35 20.99 37.23 -6.93
CA ALA A 35 20.44 38.49 -7.41
C ALA A 35 19.83 38.38 -8.82
N SER A 36 20.34 37.46 -9.65
CA SER A 36 19.80 37.13 -10.97
C SER A 36 18.63 36.14 -10.94
N ALA A 37 18.42 35.46 -9.80
CA ALA A 37 17.29 34.57 -9.58
C ALA A 37 16.02 35.40 -9.38
N SER A 38 15.51 35.96 -10.48
CA SER A 38 14.19 36.56 -10.55
C SER A 38 13.20 35.48 -10.97
N GLY A 39 12.53 34.91 -9.97
CA GLY A 39 11.42 33.98 -10.11
C GLY A 39 10.72 33.88 -8.76
N ASP A 40 9.44 33.54 -8.75
CA ASP A 40 8.77 33.20 -7.49
C ASP A 40 9.55 32.06 -6.83
N ALA A 41 9.71 32.14 -5.50
CA ALA A 41 10.30 31.05 -4.75
C ALA A 41 9.58 29.75 -5.13
N PRO A 42 10.31 28.65 -5.39
CA PRO A 42 9.66 27.38 -5.68
C PRO A 42 8.68 27.09 -4.53
N GLU A 43 7.42 26.84 -4.87
CA GLU A 43 6.43 26.43 -3.89
C GLU A 43 6.94 25.16 -3.23
N VAL A 44 7.27 25.26 -1.94
CA VAL A 44 7.49 24.07 -1.13
C VAL A 44 6.08 23.51 -0.90
N PRO A 45 5.75 22.33 -1.45
CA PRO A 45 4.44 21.75 -1.22
C PRO A 45 4.23 21.57 0.28
N ASP A 46 3.02 21.87 0.75
CA ASP A 46 2.64 21.54 2.13
C ASP A 46 2.84 20.05 2.35
N VAL A 47 3.36 19.68 3.52
CA VAL A 47 3.50 18.28 3.91
C VAL A 47 2.11 17.63 3.83
N PRO A 48 1.94 16.51 3.12
CA PRO A 48 0.66 15.83 3.02
C PRO A 48 0.07 15.61 4.41
N ASP A 49 -1.24 15.78 4.53
CA ASP A 49 -1.93 15.51 5.78
C ASP A 49 -1.65 14.06 6.22
N GLY A 50 -1.01 13.90 7.38
CA GLY A 50 -0.66 12.62 7.95
C GLY A 50 -1.88 11.86 8.49
N TYR A 51 -3.07 12.46 8.50
CA TYR A 51 -4.28 11.78 8.93
C TYR A 51 -4.85 10.87 7.84
N VAL A 52 -5.19 9.64 8.24
CA VAL A 52 -5.70 8.59 7.36
C VAL A 52 -6.96 8.00 7.96
N ASP A 53 -8.01 7.91 7.15
CA ASP A 53 -9.19 7.13 7.50
C ASP A 53 -8.93 5.65 7.23
N LEU A 54 -9.15 4.82 8.26
CA LEU A 54 -9.07 3.36 8.15
C LEU A 54 -10.41 2.85 7.62
N PRO A 55 -10.47 2.23 6.43
CA PRO A 55 -11.71 1.77 5.82
C PRO A 55 -12.60 0.94 6.74
N ILE A 56 -12.00 0.06 7.55
CA ILE A 56 -12.72 -0.83 8.47
C ILE A 56 -12.46 -0.41 9.91
N GLY A 57 -11.19 -0.13 10.24
CA GLY A 57 -10.77 0.20 11.58
C GLY A 57 -10.55 -1.02 12.48
N ILE A 58 -10.12 -0.74 13.72
CA ILE A 58 -9.74 -1.75 14.71
C ILE A 58 -10.49 -1.53 16.02
N ASN A 59 -10.97 -2.60 16.63
CA ASN A 59 -11.53 -2.53 17.97
C ASN A 59 -10.43 -2.64 19.02
N ILE A 60 -10.24 -1.61 19.83
CA ILE A 60 -9.29 -1.59 20.96
C ILE A 60 -10.07 -1.22 22.23
N ASP A 61 -10.13 -2.13 23.19
CA ASP A 61 -10.86 -1.98 24.46
C ASP A 61 -12.35 -1.62 24.28
N GLY A 62 -13.00 -2.17 23.26
CA GLY A 62 -14.41 -1.94 22.98
C GLY A 62 -14.69 -0.68 22.14
N GLU A 63 -13.68 0.13 21.86
CA GLU A 63 -13.77 1.30 21.00
C GLU A 63 -13.31 0.95 19.58
N THR A 64 -14.12 1.25 18.57
CA THR A 64 -13.72 1.10 17.16
C THR A 64 -12.99 2.36 16.71
N ILE A 65 -11.71 2.20 16.40
CA ILE A 65 -10.83 3.25 15.92
C ILE A 65 -10.78 3.18 14.40
N THR A 66 -11.20 4.25 13.73
CA THR A 66 -11.28 4.35 12.26
C THR A 66 -10.35 5.42 11.68
N SER A 67 -9.43 5.95 12.48
CA SER A 67 -8.47 6.95 12.02
C SER A 67 -7.06 6.59 12.48
N ALA A 68 -6.08 7.07 11.75
CA ALA A 68 -4.67 6.92 12.05
C ALA A 68 -3.89 8.20 11.69
N GLU A 69 -2.72 8.33 12.29
CA GLU A 69 -1.75 9.37 11.97
C GLU A 69 -0.47 8.69 11.49
N VAL A 70 0.00 9.08 10.30
CA VAL A 70 1.26 8.64 9.71
C VAL A 70 2.25 9.80 9.61
N ARG A 71 3.53 9.46 9.42
CA ARG A 71 4.61 10.41 9.21
C ARG A 71 5.51 9.96 8.06
N GLU A 72 6.26 10.92 7.53
CA GLU A 72 7.42 10.64 6.69
C GLU A 72 8.45 9.77 7.44
N LEU A 73 9.09 8.86 6.71
CA LEU A 73 10.20 8.05 7.20
C LEU A 73 11.51 8.85 7.13
N THR A 74 12.32 8.74 8.18
CA THR A 74 13.62 9.41 8.29
C THR A 74 14.76 8.52 7.78
N GLY A 75 15.97 9.07 7.60
CA GLY A 75 17.15 8.25 7.26
C GLY A 75 17.47 7.15 8.28
N ALA A 76 17.14 7.37 9.56
CA ALA A 76 17.27 6.31 10.58
C ALA A 76 16.25 5.16 10.36
N ASP A 77 15.07 5.49 9.83
CA ASP A 77 14.05 4.51 9.46
C ASP A 77 14.50 3.72 8.22
N GLU A 78 15.09 4.39 7.22
CA GLU A 78 15.69 3.75 6.04
C GLU A 78 16.77 2.73 6.43
N GLU A 79 17.72 3.11 7.31
CA GLU A 79 18.73 2.18 7.83
C GLU A 79 18.11 0.96 8.53
N ALA A 80 16.98 1.16 9.22
CA ALA A 80 16.26 0.07 9.88
C ALA A 80 15.56 -0.85 8.85
N LEU A 81 14.99 -0.28 7.79
CA LEU A 81 14.33 -1.01 6.70
C LEU A 81 15.32 -1.82 5.84
N ALA A 82 16.51 -1.28 5.60
CA ALA A 82 17.58 -1.97 4.87
C ALA A 82 17.92 -3.35 5.48
N ARG A 83 17.75 -3.51 6.80
CA ARG A 83 18.01 -4.78 7.53
C ARG A 83 16.97 -5.86 7.29
N VAL A 84 15.78 -5.50 6.81
CA VAL A 84 14.65 -6.43 6.61
C VAL A 84 14.17 -6.51 5.16
N ARG A 85 14.79 -5.75 4.23
CA ARG A 85 14.40 -5.64 2.82
C ARG A 85 14.25 -6.98 2.08
N SER A 86 15.06 -7.98 2.40
CA SER A 86 15.00 -9.31 1.77
C SER A 86 13.89 -10.21 2.31
N ARG A 87 13.15 -9.77 3.33
CA ARG A 87 12.09 -10.54 4.01
C ARG A 87 10.77 -9.78 3.89
N GLN A 88 9.97 -10.11 2.88
CA GLN A 88 8.77 -9.36 2.51
C GLN A 88 7.84 -9.07 3.71
N ARG A 89 7.57 -10.09 4.54
CA ARG A 89 6.76 -9.91 5.76
C ARG A 89 7.38 -8.87 6.70
N ALA A 90 8.64 -9.07 7.06
CA ALA A 90 9.32 -8.20 8.02
C ALA A 90 9.45 -6.77 7.49
N TYR A 91 9.56 -6.61 6.17
CA TYR A 91 9.57 -5.31 5.53
C TYR A 91 8.23 -4.58 5.69
N ILE A 92 7.09 -5.21 5.33
CA ILE A 92 5.76 -4.60 5.46
C ILE A 92 5.47 -4.19 6.92
N ASP A 93 5.68 -5.12 7.86
CA ASP A 93 5.43 -4.85 9.28
C ASP A 93 6.33 -3.71 9.77
N ARG A 94 7.59 -3.66 9.32
CA ARG A 94 8.53 -2.62 9.73
C ARG A 94 8.20 -1.24 9.15
N VAL A 95 7.74 -1.16 7.90
CA VAL A 95 7.27 0.10 7.32
C VAL A 95 6.10 0.66 8.13
N LEU A 96 5.11 -0.19 8.45
CA LEU A 96 3.95 0.22 9.24
C LEU A 96 4.34 0.66 10.66
N GLU A 97 5.24 -0.06 11.33
CA GLU A 97 5.74 0.30 12.66
C GLU A 97 6.46 1.64 12.69
N LEU A 98 7.23 1.95 11.65
CA LEU A 98 8.02 3.18 11.60
C LEU A 98 7.16 4.36 11.17
N GLY A 99 6.30 4.16 10.16
CA GLY A 99 5.53 5.23 9.54
C GLY A 99 4.21 5.56 10.24
N THR A 100 3.64 4.66 11.05
CA THR A 100 2.37 4.90 11.77
C THR A 100 2.66 5.43 13.17
N VAL A 101 2.21 6.65 13.47
CA VAL A 101 2.40 7.30 14.77
C VAL A 101 1.30 6.90 15.74
N ARG A 102 0.04 6.99 15.32
CA ARG A 102 -1.14 6.78 16.18
C ARG A 102 -2.25 6.04 15.45
N LEU A 103 -3.05 5.31 16.22
CA LEU A 103 -4.37 4.82 15.84
C LEU A 103 -5.38 5.55 16.72
N GLY A 104 -6.16 6.46 16.13
CA GLY A 104 -7.00 7.41 16.84
C GLY A 104 -6.20 8.21 17.87
N SER A 105 -6.62 8.16 19.13
CA SER A 105 -5.93 8.86 20.23
C SER A 105 -4.75 8.09 20.83
N ARG A 106 -4.44 6.88 20.35
CA ARG A 106 -3.49 5.95 20.99
C ARG A 106 -2.23 5.76 20.15
N PRO A 107 -1.04 5.56 20.75
CA PRO A 107 0.16 5.20 20.00
C PRO A 107 -0.06 3.92 19.19
N ALA A 108 0.43 3.89 17.95
CA ALA A 108 0.42 2.67 17.16
C ALA A 108 1.40 1.66 17.77
N THR A 109 0.92 0.47 18.10
CA THR A 109 1.76 -0.62 18.62
C THR A 109 1.85 -1.73 17.59
N HIS A 110 2.96 -2.47 17.60
CA HIS A 110 3.13 -3.63 16.72
C HIS A 110 1.97 -4.63 16.80
N ASP A 111 1.43 -4.90 18.00
CA ASP A 111 0.28 -5.79 18.19
C ASP A 111 -1.00 -5.22 17.54
N ALA A 112 -1.26 -3.92 17.69
CA ALA A 112 -2.41 -3.28 17.07
C ALA A 112 -2.30 -3.27 15.53
N LEU A 113 -1.12 -2.94 14.99
CA LEU A 113 -0.88 -2.90 13.54
C LEU A 113 -1.05 -4.26 12.85
N ARG A 114 -0.75 -5.35 13.57
CA ARG A 114 -0.94 -6.72 13.06
C ARG A 114 -2.41 -7.19 13.09
N LYS A 115 -3.22 -6.58 13.94
CA LYS A 115 -4.66 -6.86 14.05
C LYS A 115 -5.52 -6.05 13.07
N LEU A 116 -4.96 -5.01 12.46
CA LEU A 116 -5.62 -4.28 11.39
C LEU A 116 -5.95 -5.19 10.22
N TYR A 117 -7.10 -4.96 9.60
CA TYR A 117 -7.48 -5.64 8.36
C TYR A 117 -6.50 -5.29 7.23
N ILE A 118 -6.35 -6.17 6.25
CA ILE A 118 -5.41 -5.94 5.14
C ILE A 118 -5.70 -4.61 4.43
N GLY A 119 -6.97 -4.27 4.18
CA GLY A 119 -7.34 -2.99 3.57
C GLY A 119 -6.93 -1.75 4.37
N ASP A 120 -7.00 -1.82 5.70
CA ASP A 120 -6.52 -0.73 6.56
C ASP A 120 -4.99 -0.61 6.50
N ARG A 121 -4.29 -1.75 6.43
CA ARG A 121 -2.83 -1.78 6.28
C ARG A 121 -2.39 -1.22 4.93
N ASP A 122 -3.09 -1.56 3.86
CA ASP A 122 -2.82 -1.02 2.52
C ASP A 122 -3.06 0.49 2.48
N ALA A 123 -4.12 0.98 3.13
CA ALA A 123 -4.38 2.41 3.27
C ALA A 123 -3.24 3.14 4.01
N LEU A 124 -2.74 2.55 5.10
CA LEU A 124 -1.58 3.09 5.82
C LEU A 124 -0.31 3.09 4.97
N LEU A 125 -0.03 2.01 4.23
CA LEU A 125 1.14 1.94 3.35
C LEU A 125 1.10 3.01 2.26
N ILE A 126 -0.06 3.22 1.63
CA ILE A 126 -0.27 4.28 0.64
C ILE A 126 -0.05 5.65 1.30
N ALA A 127 -0.60 5.88 2.49
CA ALA A 127 -0.45 7.16 3.18
C ALA A 127 1.00 7.45 3.59
N ILE A 128 1.73 6.45 4.11
CA ILE A 128 3.17 6.57 4.42
C ILE A 128 3.95 6.89 3.13
N ARG A 129 3.63 6.21 2.03
CA ARG A 129 4.23 6.50 0.72
C ARG A 129 3.96 7.95 0.29
N ARG A 130 2.73 8.43 0.44
CA ARG A 130 2.37 9.81 0.10
C ARG A 130 3.11 10.82 0.97
N ALA A 131 3.23 10.56 2.27
CA ALA A 131 3.98 11.42 3.19
C ALA A 131 5.47 11.52 2.82
N MET A 132 6.05 10.49 2.18
CA MET A 132 7.46 10.46 1.80
C MET A 132 7.77 11.11 0.45
N PHE A 133 7.01 10.79 -0.60
CA PHE A 133 7.35 11.24 -1.96
C PHE A 133 6.15 11.87 -2.69
N GLY A 134 5.12 12.28 -1.96
CA GLY A 134 3.95 12.95 -2.51
C GLY A 134 2.91 12.02 -3.12
N ASP A 135 1.87 12.63 -3.68
CA ASP A 135 0.66 11.95 -4.17
C ASP A 135 0.84 11.23 -5.50
N GLN A 136 1.92 11.53 -6.23
CA GLN A 136 2.16 10.99 -7.57
C GLN A 136 3.20 9.87 -7.53
N MET A 137 3.05 8.90 -8.45
CA MET A 137 4.03 7.83 -8.65
C MET A 137 4.23 7.56 -10.13
N ASP A 138 5.48 7.66 -10.58
CA ASP A 138 5.83 7.52 -12.00
C ASP A 138 6.27 6.09 -12.33
N PHE A 139 5.85 5.56 -13.47
CA PHE A 139 6.29 4.30 -14.03
C PHE A 139 6.90 4.53 -15.39
N GLU A 140 8.15 4.12 -15.57
CA GLU A 140 8.85 4.26 -16.84
C GLU A 140 8.74 3.01 -17.71
N GLY A 141 8.57 3.22 -19.01
CA GLY A 141 8.70 2.18 -20.02
C GLY A 141 7.67 1.05 -19.91
N VAL A 142 6.50 1.31 -19.34
CA VAL A 142 5.40 0.37 -19.22
C VAL A 142 4.96 -0.07 -20.61
N ARG A 143 4.91 -1.38 -20.86
CA ARG A 143 4.52 -1.91 -22.16
C ARG A 143 3.00 -2.01 -22.26
N CYS A 144 2.40 -1.22 -23.15
CA CYS A 144 0.97 -1.31 -23.43
C CYS A 144 0.60 -2.72 -23.93
N ALA A 145 -0.39 -3.35 -23.30
CA ALA A 145 -0.84 -4.69 -23.69
C ALA A 145 -1.45 -4.72 -25.10
N THR A 146 -1.99 -3.59 -25.58
CA THR A 146 -2.69 -3.50 -26.87
C THR A 146 -1.75 -3.14 -28.01
N CYS A 147 -1.14 -1.95 -27.99
CA CYS A 147 -0.30 -1.46 -29.11
C CYS A 147 1.18 -1.85 -28.98
N LYS A 148 1.61 -2.42 -27.84
CA LYS A 148 2.98 -2.84 -27.54
C LYS A 148 4.03 -1.73 -27.44
N THR A 149 3.65 -0.47 -27.61
CA THR A 149 4.48 0.71 -27.33
C THR A 149 4.81 0.78 -25.84
N ARG A 150 5.97 1.35 -25.53
CA ARG A 150 6.38 1.66 -24.16
C ARG A 150 5.99 3.09 -23.84
N ILE A 151 5.44 3.29 -22.66
CA ILE A 151 4.97 4.60 -22.18
C ILE A 151 5.43 4.84 -20.77
N ASP A 152 5.62 6.11 -20.46
CA ASP A 152 5.81 6.58 -19.11
C ASP A 152 4.44 7.01 -18.57
N LEU A 153 4.11 6.61 -17.35
CA LEU A 153 2.81 6.82 -16.74
C LEU A 153 2.99 7.45 -15.37
N THR A 154 2.18 8.43 -15.04
CA THR A 154 2.06 8.96 -13.68
C THR A 154 0.72 8.52 -13.11
N ILE A 155 0.73 7.92 -11.92
CA ILE A 155 -0.50 7.59 -11.19
C ILE A 155 -0.67 8.53 -10.00
N ASP A 156 -1.91 8.95 -9.76
CA ASP A 156 -2.31 9.69 -8.57
C ASP A 156 -2.80 8.70 -7.49
N LEU A 157 -2.04 8.58 -6.40
CA LEU A 157 -2.33 7.68 -5.29
C LEU A 157 -3.61 8.08 -4.52
N THR A 158 -4.08 9.32 -4.65
CA THR A 158 -5.35 9.77 -4.06
C THR A 158 -6.56 9.24 -4.81
N GLN A 159 -6.38 8.82 -6.06
CA GLN A 159 -7.44 8.32 -6.94
C GLN A 159 -7.52 6.79 -6.97
N ILE A 160 -6.76 6.09 -6.12
CA ILE A 160 -6.83 4.63 -6.02
C ILE A 160 -8.27 4.24 -5.63
N PRO A 161 -8.95 3.38 -6.41
CA PRO A 161 -10.32 2.98 -6.10
C PRO A 161 -10.42 2.33 -4.72
N MET A 162 -11.47 2.67 -3.98
CA MET A 162 -11.72 2.13 -2.66
C MET A 162 -12.92 1.17 -2.69
N ARG A 163 -12.72 -0.06 -2.22
CA ARG A 163 -13.85 -0.96 -1.96
C ARG A 163 -14.49 -0.58 -0.63
N ALA A 164 -15.80 -0.31 -0.70
CA ALA A 164 -16.61 0.06 0.45
C ALA A 164 -16.63 -1.06 1.50
N THR A 165 -16.66 -0.65 2.76
CA THR A 165 -16.81 -1.56 3.90
C THR A 165 -18.24 -2.08 3.97
N PRO A 166 -18.44 -3.42 3.96
CA PRO A 166 -19.78 -3.99 4.04
C PRO A 166 -20.36 -3.78 5.44
N GLU A 167 -21.69 -3.74 5.52
CA GLU A 167 -22.42 -3.58 6.79
C GLU A 167 -22.07 -4.67 7.81
N ASN A 168 -21.79 -5.88 7.33
CA ASN A 168 -21.40 -7.01 8.16
C ASN A 168 -19.98 -7.45 7.83
N LEU A 169 -19.06 -7.24 8.77
CA LEU A 169 -17.65 -7.71 8.70
C LEU A 169 -17.50 -9.21 8.97
N ARG A 170 -18.57 -9.86 9.41
CA ARG A 170 -18.67 -11.32 9.66
C ARG A 170 -19.84 -11.94 8.89
N PRO A 171 -19.84 -11.86 7.55
CA PRO A 171 -20.93 -12.34 6.71
C PRO A 171 -21.09 -13.87 6.80
N THR A 172 -22.33 -14.31 6.62
CA THR A 172 -22.66 -15.73 6.46
C THR A 172 -22.73 -16.07 4.98
N ILE A 173 -21.95 -17.04 4.54
CA ILE A 173 -21.82 -17.46 3.15
C ILE A 173 -22.48 -18.82 2.98
N GLU A 174 -23.45 -18.90 2.08
CA GLU A 174 -24.13 -20.15 1.75
C GLU A 174 -23.21 -21.08 0.96
N LEU A 175 -23.05 -22.31 1.45
CA LEU A 175 -22.36 -23.40 0.77
C LEU A 175 -23.37 -24.47 0.36
N ARG A 176 -22.93 -25.53 -0.31
CA ARG A 176 -23.83 -26.56 -0.84
C ARG A 176 -24.67 -27.31 0.20
N LYS A 177 -24.14 -27.48 1.42
CA LYS A 177 -24.75 -28.33 2.47
C LYS A 177 -24.87 -27.63 3.83
N MET A 178 -24.32 -26.43 3.96
CA MET A 178 -24.21 -25.68 5.21
C MET A 178 -23.83 -24.23 4.86
N SER A 179 -23.77 -23.37 5.85
CA SER A 179 -23.28 -22.00 5.68
C SER A 179 -21.99 -21.80 6.48
N ALA A 180 -21.20 -20.79 6.15
CA ALA A 180 -19.97 -20.46 6.87
C ALA A 180 -19.98 -18.99 7.29
N VAL A 181 -19.64 -18.72 8.55
CA VAL A 181 -19.37 -17.36 9.03
C VAL A 181 -17.90 -17.07 8.76
N VAL A 182 -17.63 -16.01 8.00
CA VAL A 182 -16.27 -15.63 7.60
C VAL A 182 -15.95 -14.22 8.06
N ARG A 183 -14.70 -13.91 8.36
CA ARG A 183 -14.19 -12.55 8.56
C ARG A 183 -13.22 -12.17 7.43
N PHE A 184 -12.94 -10.89 7.27
CA PHE A 184 -11.86 -10.46 6.38
C PHE A 184 -10.46 -10.74 6.97
N PRO A 185 -9.44 -10.95 6.12
CA PRO A 185 -8.09 -11.19 6.58
C PRO A 185 -7.48 -9.93 7.22
N ALA A 186 -6.66 -10.13 8.23
CA ALA A 186 -5.89 -9.14 8.97
C ALA A 186 -4.38 -9.32 8.75
N GLY A 187 -3.58 -8.38 9.26
CA GLY A 187 -2.11 -8.42 9.14
C GLY A 187 -1.49 -9.72 9.64
N ASP A 188 -1.99 -10.29 10.73
CA ASP A 188 -1.56 -11.60 11.23
C ASP A 188 -1.81 -12.74 10.24
N ASP A 189 -2.91 -12.68 9.48
CA ASP A 189 -3.19 -13.69 8.46
C ASP A 189 -2.26 -13.53 7.26
N GLN A 190 -2.03 -12.29 6.83
CA GLN A 190 -1.10 -11.93 5.76
C GLN A 190 0.32 -12.41 6.10
N ALA A 191 0.78 -12.15 7.32
CA ALA A 191 2.08 -12.55 7.81
C ALA A 191 2.29 -14.08 7.76
N GLU A 192 1.31 -14.86 8.23
CA GLU A 192 1.38 -16.32 8.20
C GLU A 192 1.36 -16.88 6.76
N LEU A 193 0.60 -16.23 5.86
CA LEU A 193 0.57 -16.61 4.45
C LEU A 193 1.90 -16.36 3.75
N ILE A 194 2.54 -15.21 3.99
CA ILE A 194 3.87 -14.88 3.44
C ILE A 194 4.92 -15.87 3.98
N ASP A 195 4.95 -16.08 5.29
CA ASP A 195 5.85 -17.05 5.93
C ASP A 195 5.70 -18.46 5.35
N ARG A 196 4.46 -18.84 5.01
CA ARG A 196 4.18 -20.14 4.43
C ARG A 196 4.56 -20.18 2.95
N SER A 197 4.37 -19.10 2.19
CA SER A 197 4.75 -19.05 0.77
C SER A 197 6.25 -19.09 0.55
N ASP A 198 7.03 -18.56 1.50
CA ASP A 198 8.50 -18.56 1.44
C ASP A 198 9.12 -19.95 1.68
N LYS A 199 8.32 -20.94 2.08
CA LYS A 199 8.79 -22.32 2.31
C LYS A 199 8.75 -23.13 1.03
N ASP A 200 9.91 -23.70 0.66
CA ASP A 200 10.05 -24.59 -0.49
C ASP A 200 9.00 -25.72 -0.52
N GLY A 201 8.41 -25.93 -1.70
CA GLY A 201 7.42 -26.98 -1.94
C GLY A 201 6.00 -26.65 -1.47
N THR A 202 5.75 -25.45 -0.93
CA THR A 202 4.39 -25.02 -0.57
C THR A 202 3.54 -24.84 -1.82
N THR A 203 2.39 -25.51 -1.85
CA THR A 203 1.45 -25.42 -2.97
C THR A 203 0.39 -24.34 -2.76
N THR A 204 -0.18 -23.80 -3.85
CA THR A 204 -1.33 -22.89 -3.79
C THR A 204 -2.52 -23.49 -3.03
N ALA A 205 -2.74 -24.80 -3.15
CA ALA A 205 -3.82 -25.48 -2.43
C ALA A 205 -3.62 -25.46 -0.91
N GLU A 206 -2.39 -25.55 -0.43
CA GLU A 206 -2.05 -25.41 0.98
C GLU A 206 -2.21 -23.98 1.47
N LEU A 207 -1.75 -22.98 0.71
CA LEU A 207 -1.96 -21.56 1.03
C LEU A 207 -3.45 -21.22 1.12
N ASN A 208 -4.26 -21.70 0.16
CA ASN A 208 -5.71 -21.54 0.19
C ASN A 208 -6.33 -22.19 1.42
N THR A 209 -5.83 -23.36 1.84
CA THR A 209 -6.31 -24.03 3.06
C THR A 209 -5.94 -23.23 4.31
N LEU A 210 -4.72 -22.69 4.36
CA LEU A 210 -4.26 -21.84 5.45
C LEU A 210 -5.10 -20.57 5.56
N LEU A 211 -5.32 -19.85 4.45
CA LEU A 211 -6.18 -18.67 4.40
C LEU A 211 -7.58 -18.99 4.93
N LEU A 212 -8.23 -20.02 4.38
CA LEU A 212 -9.59 -20.40 4.81
C LEU A 212 -9.66 -20.77 6.29
N ASN A 213 -8.66 -21.48 6.81
CA ASN A 213 -8.58 -21.82 8.24
C ASN A 213 -8.43 -20.58 9.13
N ARG A 214 -7.85 -19.49 8.62
CA ARG A 214 -7.71 -18.24 9.36
C ARG A 214 -8.98 -17.41 9.36
N VAL A 215 -9.70 -17.39 8.23
CA VAL A 215 -10.82 -16.45 7.99
C VAL A 215 -12.20 -17.05 8.20
N VAL A 216 -12.37 -18.37 8.10
CA VAL A 216 -13.63 -19.04 8.43
C VAL A 216 -13.67 -19.27 9.93
N GLU A 217 -14.69 -18.74 10.60
CA GLU A 217 -14.82 -18.82 12.06
C GLU A 217 -15.73 -19.97 12.48
N GLU A 218 -16.86 -20.14 11.79
CA GLU A 218 -17.89 -21.11 12.16
C GLU A 218 -18.57 -21.69 10.91
N PHE A 219 -19.05 -22.93 11.02
CA PHE A 219 -20.01 -23.53 10.10
C PHE A 219 -21.38 -23.65 10.75
N ILE A 220 -22.43 -23.33 9.99
CA ILE A 220 -23.82 -23.44 10.39
C ILE A 220 -24.43 -24.61 9.62
N LYS A 221 -24.72 -25.71 10.31
CA LYS A 221 -25.29 -26.92 9.71
C LYS A 221 -26.78 -26.74 9.38
N PRO A 222 -27.38 -27.63 8.54
CA PRO A 222 -28.80 -27.57 8.21
C PRO A 222 -29.76 -27.65 9.40
N ASP A 223 -29.33 -28.23 10.52
CA ASP A 223 -30.11 -28.29 11.77
C ASP A 223 -29.99 -27.01 12.62
N GLY A 224 -29.27 -26.00 12.12
CA GLY A 224 -28.99 -24.74 12.80
C GLY A 224 -27.84 -24.81 13.80
N SER A 225 -27.24 -25.98 14.01
CA SER A 225 -26.10 -26.11 14.93
C SER A 225 -24.85 -25.43 14.37
N ARG A 226 -24.12 -24.76 15.27
CA ARG A 226 -22.88 -24.04 14.95
C ARG A 226 -21.67 -24.84 15.40
N VAL A 227 -20.68 -24.95 14.52
CA VAL A 227 -19.42 -25.63 14.80
C VAL A 227 -18.28 -24.71 14.46
N VAL A 228 -17.39 -24.46 15.42
CA VAL A 228 -16.17 -23.68 15.19
C VAL A 228 -15.33 -24.36 14.11
N ALA A 229 -14.92 -23.59 13.11
CA ALA A 229 -14.08 -24.09 12.06
C ALA A 229 -12.69 -24.45 12.61
N ASN A 230 -12.14 -25.54 12.08
CA ASN A 230 -10.82 -26.03 12.44
C ASN A 230 -10.08 -26.55 11.19
N PRO A 231 -8.76 -26.77 11.26
CA PRO A 231 -7.98 -27.16 10.09
C PRO A 231 -8.49 -28.42 9.36
N ILE A 232 -9.06 -29.38 10.10
CA ILE A 232 -9.61 -30.62 9.54
C ILE A 232 -10.88 -30.32 8.75
N SER A 233 -11.84 -29.62 9.38
CA SER A 233 -13.11 -29.26 8.73
C SER A 233 -12.93 -28.43 7.45
N ILE A 234 -11.90 -27.58 7.39
CA ILE A 234 -11.58 -26.77 6.20
C ILE A 234 -11.01 -27.64 5.07
N ARG A 235 -10.18 -28.63 5.42
CA ARG A 235 -9.62 -29.59 4.44
C ARG A 235 -10.68 -30.53 3.89
N ASP A 236 -11.67 -30.87 4.71
CA ASP A 236 -12.79 -31.75 4.34
C ASP A 236 -13.85 -31.05 3.46
N LEU A 237 -13.75 -29.73 3.26
CA LEU A 237 -14.63 -29.00 2.35
C LEU A 237 -14.45 -29.47 0.90
N GLY A 238 -15.57 -29.59 0.19
CA GLY A 238 -15.55 -29.81 -1.25
C GLY A 238 -14.87 -28.65 -1.98
N VAL A 239 -14.16 -28.95 -3.07
CA VAL A 239 -13.42 -27.94 -3.87
C VAL A 239 -14.31 -26.77 -4.29
N ALA A 240 -15.56 -27.02 -4.65
CA ALA A 240 -16.50 -25.97 -5.03
C ALA A 240 -16.82 -25.01 -3.87
N ASP A 241 -17.04 -25.51 -2.66
CA ASP A 241 -17.31 -24.67 -1.49
C ASP A 241 -16.06 -23.86 -1.11
N ARG A 242 -14.87 -24.46 -1.25
CA ARG A 242 -13.59 -23.73 -1.08
C ARG A 242 -13.45 -22.59 -2.09
N ILE A 243 -13.77 -22.82 -3.36
CA ILE A 243 -13.74 -21.77 -4.40
C ILE A 243 -14.72 -20.65 -4.06
N THR A 244 -15.94 -21.00 -3.64
CA THR A 244 -16.95 -20.00 -3.21
C THR A 244 -16.41 -19.11 -2.09
N LEU A 245 -15.81 -19.71 -1.05
CA LEU A 245 -15.26 -18.96 0.07
C LEU A 245 -14.07 -18.09 -0.35
N LEU A 246 -13.11 -18.64 -1.11
CA LEU A 246 -11.93 -17.89 -1.57
C LEU A 246 -12.33 -16.71 -2.46
N LYS A 247 -13.28 -16.93 -3.38
CA LYS A 247 -13.83 -15.88 -4.23
C LYS A 247 -14.49 -14.80 -3.38
N TYR A 248 -15.33 -15.20 -2.41
CA TYR A 248 -15.97 -14.25 -1.53
C TYR A 248 -14.94 -13.37 -0.80
N VAL A 249 -13.93 -13.99 -0.19
CA VAL A 249 -12.88 -13.25 0.51
C VAL A 249 -12.17 -12.29 -0.44
N GLY A 250 -11.70 -12.76 -1.60
CA GLY A 250 -10.96 -11.92 -2.56
C GLY A 250 -11.78 -10.76 -3.13
N ASP A 251 -13.05 -11.00 -3.48
CA ASP A 251 -13.90 -9.99 -4.14
C ASP A 251 -14.45 -8.95 -3.16
N ASN A 252 -14.41 -9.21 -1.84
CA ASN A 252 -15.10 -8.38 -0.84
C ASN A 252 -14.17 -7.76 0.22
N VAL A 253 -12.85 -7.97 0.19
CA VAL A 253 -11.93 -7.29 1.14
C VAL A 253 -12.06 -5.78 0.98
N PRO A 254 -12.54 -5.03 1.99
CA PRO A 254 -12.64 -3.58 1.92
C PRO A 254 -11.27 -2.91 1.87
N GLY A 255 -11.21 -1.69 1.35
CA GLY A 255 -9.98 -0.89 1.29
C GLY A 255 -9.48 -0.61 -0.13
N PRO A 256 -8.26 -0.10 -0.27
CA PRO A 256 -7.69 0.32 -1.56
C PRO A 256 -7.52 -0.85 -2.54
N LEU A 257 -7.91 -0.64 -3.79
CA LEU A 257 -7.83 -1.62 -4.88
C LEU A 257 -6.56 -1.40 -5.70
N MET A 258 -5.41 -1.71 -5.09
CA MET A 258 -4.10 -1.50 -5.70
C MET A 258 -3.88 -2.28 -7.01
N ASN A 259 -4.67 -3.34 -7.24
CA ASN A 259 -4.63 -4.15 -8.45
C ASN A 259 -5.60 -3.69 -9.55
N GLU A 260 -6.44 -2.68 -9.29
CA GLU A 260 -7.47 -2.16 -10.21
C GLU A 260 -7.18 -0.73 -10.68
N ILE A 261 -5.93 -0.28 -10.56
CA ILE A 261 -5.50 1.03 -11.07
C ILE A 261 -5.38 0.95 -12.59
N THR A 262 -6.09 1.84 -13.29
CA THR A 262 -6.05 1.95 -14.75
C THR A 262 -5.62 3.35 -15.17
N VAL A 263 -4.82 3.42 -16.23
CA VAL A 263 -4.42 4.67 -16.86
C VAL A 263 -4.75 4.62 -18.34
N THR A 264 -5.30 5.70 -18.89
CA THR A 264 -5.56 5.79 -20.33
C THR A 264 -4.25 6.04 -21.07
N HIS A 265 -3.90 5.16 -22.00
CA HIS A 265 -2.75 5.35 -22.88
C HIS A 265 -3.05 6.43 -23.93
N GLU A 266 -2.30 7.53 -23.92
CA GLU A 266 -2.57 8.71 -24.77
C GLU A 266 -2.55 8.40 -26.28
N ASP A 267 -1.65 7.53 -26.77
CA ASP A 267 -1.53 7.27 -28.21
C ASP A 267 -2.64 6.36 -28.76
N CYS A 268 -3.07 5.35 -28.00
CA CYS A 268 -4.03 4.35 -28.49
C CYS A 268 -5.42 4.42 -27.82
N GLY A 269 -5.57 5.27 -26.81
CA GLY A 269 -6.82 5.51 -26.08
C GLY A 269 -7.33 4.31 -25.28
N GLN A 270 -6.51 3.27 -25.08
CA GLN A 270 -6.90 2.08 -24.31
C GLN A 270 -6.47 2.21 -22.86
N GLU A 271 -7.24 1.60 -21.96
CA GLU A 271 -6.87 1.49 -20.55
C GLU A 271 -5.74 0.46 -20.37
N VAL A 272 -4.74 0.86 -19.60
CA VAL A 272 -3.63 0.03 -19.17
C VAL A 272 -3.75 -0.19 -17.68
N ALA A 273 -3.92 -1.45 -17.27
CA ALA A 273 -3.94 -1.82 -15.85
C ALA A 273 -2.52 -1.83 -15.29
N ILE A 274 -2.32 -1.11 -14.19
CA ILE A 274 -1.05 -0.98 -13.48
C ILE A 274 -1.23 -1.52 -12.07
N PRO A 275 -1.06 -2.82 -11.83
CA PRO A 275 -1.13 -3.35 -10.48
C PRO A 275 0.04 -2.78 -9.68
N VAL A 276 -0.26 -2.06 -8.60
CA VAL A 276 0.72 -1.57 -7.64
C VAL A 276 0.82 -2.58 -6.52
N ASN A 277 2.04 -2.91 -6.12
CA ASN A 277 2.31 -3.69 -4.91
C ASN A 277 3.22 -2.90 -3.95
N VAL A 278 3.45 -3.42 -2.74
CA VAL A 278 4.28 -2.74 -1.73
C VAL A 278 5.70 -2.47 -2.22
N GLY A 279 6.28 -3.36 -3.04
CA GLY A 279 7.60 -3.16 -3.63
C GLY A 279 7.63 -2.00 -4.62
N ASP A 280 6.54 -1.73 -5.32
CA ASP A 280 6.42 -0.57 -6.21
C ASP A 280 6.29 0.73 -5.41
N LEU A 281 5.51 0.71 -4.32
CA LEU A 281 5.32 1.87 -3.44
C LEU A 281 6.65 2.36 -2.87
N PHE A 282 7.55 1.47 -2.46
CA PHE A 282 8.79 1.85 -1.77
C PHE A 282 10.05 1.52 -2.59
N ARG A 283 9.95 1.59 -3.92
CA ARG A 283 11.07 1.27 -4.83
C ARG A 283 12.28 2.18 -4.64
N GLU A 284 12.06 3.40 -4.15
CA GLU A 284 13.08 4.42 -3.91
C GLU A 284 13.92 4.15 -2.64
N LEU A 285 13.50 3.20 -1.78
CA LEU A 285 14.21 2.73 -0.59
C LEU A 285 15.08 1.49 -0.87
#